data_AF-A0A945DFL5-F1
#
_entry.id   AF-A0A945DFL5-F1
#
_cell.length_a   1.000
_cell.length_b   1.000
_cell.length_c   1.000
_cell.angle_alpha   90.00
_cell.angle_beta   90.00
_cell.angle_gamma   90.00
#
_symmetry.space_group_name_H-M   'P 1'
#
loop_
_entity.id
_entity.type
_entity.pdbx_description
1 polymer ?
#
loop_
_entity_poly.entity_id
_entity_poly.type
_entity_poly.pdbx_seq_one_letter_code
_entity_poly.pdbx_strand_id
1 'polypeptide(L)'
;MENNINKIMIDKNSVVTYNNGEIELKVSIDNNKETIWLTQKQIVALFEKNQSVISRHINNIFKDGEVDDKSNMQKMHIANSDKPVNFYSLDIILAIGYRTNSKKAIEFRKWATKVLKEYIVNGYAINSEKITIDRFLHLENDMNNLKQKVNNINNLIDSNKLEIKQGIFYNGQIYDAYAFTNDLLKSAKKDIVLVDNYI
;
A
#
# COMPACT_ATOMS: atom_id res chain seq x y z
N MET A 1 25.95 5.80 -18.05
CA MET A 1 25.53 4.43 -17.67
C MET A 1 24.34 4.57 -16.74
N GLU A 2 23.21 4.11 -17.25
CA GLU A 2 21.85 4.32 -16.76
C GLU A 2 21.63 3.60 -15.43
N ASN A 3 21.00 4.28 -14.46
CA ASN A 3 20.30 3.61 -13.37
C ASN A 3 18.85 4.13 -13.36
N ASN A 4 18.08 3.56 -14.27
CA ASN A 4 16.62 3.63 -14.30
C ASN A 4 16.11 2.83 -13.08
N ILE A 5 15.91 3.52 -11.95
CA ILE A 5 15.10 2.97 -10.87
C ILE A 5 13.67 3.01 -11.39
N ASN A 6 13.20 1.83 -11.83
CA ASN A 6 11.83 1.60 -12.26
C ASN A 6 10.87 2.11 -11.17
N LYS A 7 10.38 3.33 -11.39
CA LYS A 7 9.14 3.84 -10.82
C LYS A 7 8.09 2.81 -11.22
N ILE A 8 7.68 1.96 -10.29
CA ILE A 8 6.51 1.11 -10.44
C ILE A 8 5.33 2.10 -10.56
N MET A 9 5.06 2.53 -11.79
CA MET A 9 3.79 3.13 -12.14
C MET A 9 2.77 2.02 -11.89
N ILE A 10 2.04 2.14 -10.79
CA ILE A 10 0.78 1.44 -10.61
C ILE A 10 -0.11 1.99 -11.72
N ASP A 11 -0.17 1.25 -12.82
CA ASP A 11 -1.03 1.54 -13.94
C ASP A 11 -2.45 1.74 -13.40
N LYS A 12 -3.04 2.91 -13.67
CA LYS A 12 -4.39 3.32 -13.23
C LYS A 12 -5.53 2.45 -13.82
N ASN A 13 -5.18 1.30 -14.38
CA ASN A 13 -6.06 0.33 -15.04
C ASN A 13 -5.72 -1.11 -14.59
N SER A 14 -5.40 -1.29 -13.32
CA SER A 14 -4.87 -2.56 -12.81
C SER A 14 -5.81 -3.75 -13.04
N VAL A 15 -5.22 -4.75 -13.69
CA VAL A 15 -5.77 -5.99 -14.20
C VAL A 15 -6.18 -6.90 -13.05
N VAL A 16 -7.37 -7.50 -13.15
CA VAL A 16 -7.78 -8.58 -12.25
C VAL A 16 -6.83 -9.75 -12.45
N THR A 17 -6.06 -10.10 -11.42
CA THR A 17 -5.14 -11.23 -11.48
C THR A 17 -5.71 -12.39 -10.67
N TYR A 18 -5.92 -13.52 -11.34
CA TYR A 18 -6.29 -14.77 -10.68
C TYR A 18 -5.01 -15.53 -10.33
N ASN A 19 -4.61 -15.52 -9.05
CA ASN A 19 -3.53 -16.38 -8.58
C ASN A 19 -4.10 -17.45 -7.64
N ASN A 20 -3.97 -18.71 -8.06
CA ASN A 20 -4.06 -19.92 -7.22
C ASN A 20 -5.19 -19.99 -6.16
N GLY A 21 -6.41 -19.59 -6.51
CA GLY A 21 -7.58 -19.79 -5.64
C GLY A 21 -7.83 -18.67 -4.62
N GLU A 22 -6.97 -17.67 -4.55
CA GLU A 22 -7.26 -16.39 -3.90
C GLU A 22 -7.65 -15.36 -4.96
N ILE A 23 -8.85 -14.81 -4.82
CA ILE A 23 -9.34 -13.78 -5.73
C ILE A 23 -8.74 -12.46 -5.25
N GLU A 24 -7.57 -12.14 -5.77
CA GLU A 24 -7.04 -10.80 -5.65
C GLU A 24 -7.61 -9.95 -6.80
N LEU A 25 -8.82 -9.46 -6.58
CA LEU A 25 -9.35 -8.34 -7.34
C LEU A 25 -8.47 -7.12 -7.02
N LYS A 26 -7.33 -6.99 -7.71
CA LYS A 26 -6.51 -5.77 -7.78
C LYS A 26 -7.24 -4.72 -8.61
N VAL A 27 -8.51 -4.51 -8.33
CA VAL A 27 -9.18 -3.32 -8.79
C VAL A 27 -8.68 -2.23 -7.86
N SER A 28 -8.06 -1.22 -8.43
CA SER A 28 -7.79 0.01 -7.70
C SER A 28 -9.13 0.43 -7.08
N ILE A 29 -9.29 0.18 -5.78
CA ILE A 29 -10.33 0.82 -4.99
C ILE A 29 -9.98 2.29 -5.18
N ASP A 30 -10.77 2.98 -5.97
CA ASP A 30 -10.66 4.43 -6.07
C ASP A 30 -10.72 4.89 -4.61
N ASN A 31 -9.65 5.48 -4.07
CA ASN A 31 -9.55 5.74 -2.63
C ASN A 31 -10.70 6.63 -2.12
N ASN A 32 -11.47 7.22 -3.03
CA ASN A 32 -12.68 8.01 -2.80
C ASN A 32 -14.00 7.21 -2.87
N LYS A 33 -13.98 5.94 -3.26
CA LYS A 33 -15.16 5.06 -3.37
C LYS A 33 -15.01 3.89 -2.41
N GLU A 34 -16.01 3.68 -1.56
CA GLU A 34 -16.06 2.57 -0.59
C GLU A 34 -16.17 1.18 -1.24
N THR A 35 -16.41 1.11 -2.56
CA THR A 35 -16.70 -0.14 -3.27
C THR A 35 -16.04 -0.22 -4.64
N ILE A 36 -16.00 -1.43 -5.18
CA ILE A 36 -15.37 -1.78 -6.46
C ILE A 36 -16.33 -1.45 -7.61
N TRP A 37 -15.80 -0.80 -8.65
CA TRP A 37 -16.51 -0.55 -9.91
C TRP A 37 -15.70 -1.06 -11.08
N LEU A 38 -16.34 -1.80 -11.99
CA LEU A 38 -15.68 -2.36 -13.18
C LEU A 38 -16.39 -1.94 -14.47
N THR A 39 -15.61 -1.70 -15.50
CA THR A 39 -16.12 -1.59 -16.87
C THR A 39 -16.56 -2.96 -17.38
N GLN A 40 -17.45 -2.96 -18.38
CA GLN A 40 -17.86 -4.21 -19.02
C GLN A 40 -16.68 -5.03 -19.57
N LYS A 41 -15.66 -4.37 -20.10
CA LYS A 41 -14.45 -5.01 -20.63
C LYS A 41 -13.67 -5.73 -19.52
N GLN A 42 -13.59 -5.14 -18.33
CA GLN A 42 -12.95 -5.78 -17.19
C GLN A 42 -13.75 -6.98 -16.69
N ILE A 43 -15.09 -6.91 -16.70
CA ILE A 43 -15.96 -8.05 -16.33
C ILE A 43 -15.82 -9.22 -17.32
N VAL A 44 -15.71 -8.90 -18.61
CA VAL A 44 -15.41 -9.87 -19.69
C VAL A 44 -14.10 -10.61 -19.42
N ALA A 45 -13.05 -9.86 -19.07
CA ALA A 45 -11.74 -10.44 -18.74
C ALA A 45 -11.79 -11.24 -17.44
N LEU A 46 -12.47 -10.73 -16.42
CA LEU A 46 -12.66 -11.38 -15.12
C LEU A 46 -13.26 -12.78 -15.27
N PHE A 47 -14.40 -12.88 -15.96
CA PHE A 47 -15.11 -14.16 -16.05
C PHE A 47 -14.75 -14.99 -17.30
N GLU A 48 -13.79 -14.54 -18.11
CA GLU A 48 -13.38 -15.18 -19.37
C GLU A 48 -14.60 -15.51 -20.25
N LYS A 49 -15.43 -14.50 -20.51
CA LYS A 49 -16.67 -14.65 -21.29
C LYS A 49 -16.81 -13.61 -22.38
N ASN A 50 -17.52 -13.99 -23.44
CA ASN A 50 -17.84 -13.10 -24.54
C ASN A 50 -18.63 -11.87 -24.06
N GLN A 51 -18.31 -10.72 -24.64
CA GLN A 51 -18.96 -9.45 -24.31
C GLN A 51 -20.48 -9.51 -24.45
N SER A 52 -20.99 -10.19 -25.49
CA SER A 52 -22.43 -10.36 -25.72
C SER A 52 -23.13 -11.11 -24.58
N VAL A 53 -22.47 -12.10 -23.99
CA VAL A 53 -22.99 -12.87 -22.85
C VAL A 53 -23.06 -11.99 -21.62
N ILE A 54 -22.01 -11.22 -21.34
CA ILE A 54 -21.98 -10.26 -20.23
C ILE A 54 -23.05 -9.18 -20.41
N SER A 55 -23.20 -8.60 -21.62
CA SER A 55 -24.27 -7.62 -21.91
C SER A 55 -25.65 -8.19 -21.60
N ARG A 56 -25.91 -9.44 -22.03
CA ARG A 56 -27.20 -10.10 -21.79
C ARG A 56 -27.46 -10.31 -20.30
N HIS A 57 -26.45 -10.74 -19.54
CA HIS A 57 -26.60 -10.89 -18.09
C HIS A 57 -26.89 -9.55 -17.41
N ILE A 58 -26.16 -8.48 -17.75
CA ILE A 58 -26.40 -7.12 -17.22
C ILE A 58 -27.84 -6.69 -17.51
N ASN A 59 -28.30 -6.83 -18.75
CA ASN A 59 -29.66 -6.44 -19.13
C ASN A 59 -30.72 -7.24 -18.37
N ASN A 60 -30.50 -8.54 -18.19
CA ASN A 60 -31.41 -9.38 -17.40
C ASN A 60 -31.40 -8.97 -15.92
N ILE A 61 -30.24 -8.67 -15.33
CA ILE A 61 -30.12 -8.19 -13.95
C ILE A 61 -31.01 -6.96 -13.71
N PHE A 62 -30.94 -5.97 -14.60
CA PHE A 62 -31.78 -4.78 -14.49
C PHE A 62 -33.26 -5.08 -14.77
N LYS A 63 -33.55 -5.91 -15.77
CA LYS A 63 -34.93 -6.28 -16.13
C LYS A 63 -35.64 -7.04 -15.02
N ASP A 64 -34.92 -7.94 -14.35
CA ASP A 64 -35.43 -8.77 -13.26
C ASP A 64 -35.54 -7.97 -11.94
N GLY A 65 -35.01 -6.74 -11.91
CA GLY A 65 -35.05 -5.87 -10.74
C GLY A 65 -34.15 -6.35 -9.60
N GLU A 66 -33.12 -7.14 -9.88
CA GLU A 66 -32.20 -7.63 -8.83
C GLU A 66 -31.40 -6.48 -8.21
N VAL A 67 -31.11 -5.44 -9.00
CA VAL A 67 -30.47 -4.20 -8.54
C VAL A 67 -31.05 -2.99 -9.27
N ASP A 68 -30.97 -1.82 -8.64
CA ASP A 68 -31.40 -0.56 -9.24
C ASP A 68 -30.34 0.00 -10.21
N ASP A 69 -30.77 0.40 -11.41
CA ASP A 69 -29.87 0.87 -12.48
C ASP A 69 -29.14 2.17 -12.10
N LYS A 70 -29.82 3.11 -11.42
CA LYS A 70 -29.24 4.41 -11.09
C LYS A 70 -28.08 4.34 -10.10
N SER A 71 -28.15 3.39 -9.17
CA SER A 71 -27.13 3.16 -8.14
C SER A 71 -26.04 2.19 -8.58
N ASN A 72 -26.28 1.39 -9.62
CA ASN A 72 -25.38 0.30 -10.02
C ASN A 72 -24.75 0.47 -11.40
N MET A 73 -25.12 1.51 -12.15
CA MET A 73 -24.48 1.87 -13.42
C MET A 73 -24.10 3.35 -13.46
N GLN A 74 -22.83 3.62 -13.76
CA GLN A 74 -22.32 4.97 -13.96
C GLN A 74 -21.75 5.12 -15.38
N LYS A 75 -22.22 6.14 -16.11
CA LYS A 75 -21.64 6.52 -17.41
C LYS A 75 -20.54 7.55 -17.19
N MET A 76 -19.34 7.28 -17.69
CA MET A 76 -18.20 8.18 -17.58
C MET A 76 -17.69 8.57 -18.96
N HIS A 77 -17.49 9.87 -19.17
CA HIS A 77 -16.85 10.40 -20.38
C HIS A 77 -15.33 10.33 -20.20
N ILE A 78 -14.65 9.77 -21.19
CA ILE A 78 -13.20 9.67 -21.22
C ILE A 78 -12.70 10.61 -22.32
N ALA A 79 -11.69 11.44 -22.01
CA ALA A 79 -11.21 12.51 -22.90
C ALA A 79 -10.76 12.04 -24.30
N ASN A 80 -10.52 10.74 -24.49
CA ASN A 80 -10.13 10.12 -25.77
C ASN A 80 -11.18 9.15 -26.36
N SER A 81 -12.44 9.21 -25.93
CA SER A 81 -13.49 8.36 -26.48
C SER A 81 -14.77 9.14 -26.78
N ASP A 82 -15.24 9.03 -28.02
CA ASP A 82 -16.51 9.61 -28.45
C ASP A 82 -17.73 8.98 -27.77
N LYS A 83 -17.57 7.79 -27.17
CA LYS A 83 -18.64 7.08 -26.50
C LYS A 83 -18.39 6.99 -24.99
N PRO A 84 -19.38 7.33 -24.15
CA PRO A 84 -19.26 7.14 -22.71
C PRO A 84 -19.07 5.66 -22.38
N VAL A 85 -18.22 5.39 -21.39
CA VAL A 85 -17.96 4.05 -20.89
C VAL A 85 -18.83 3.80 -19.67
N ASN A 86 -19.51 2.66 -19.65
CA ASN A 86 -20.30 2.23 -18.51
C ASN A 86 -19.41 1.52 -17.49
N PHE A 87 -19.54 1.92 -16.23
CA PHE A 87 -19.02 1.26 -15.05
C PHE A 87 -20.17 0.63 -14.29
N TYR A 88 -19.91 -0.54 -13.73
CA TYR A 88 -20.88 -1.35 -12.99
C TYR A 88 -20.35 -1.60 -11.57
N SER A 89 -21.26 -1.53 -10.60
CA SER A 89 -20.96 -1.73 -9.18
C SER A 89 -20.57 -3.18 -8.85
N LEU A 90 -20.12 -3.39 -7.61
CA LEU A 90 -19.89 -4.71 -7.05
C LEU A 90 -21.12 -5.62 -7.15
N ASP A 91 -22.33 -5.11 -6.89
CA ASP A 91 -23.55 -5.94 -6.91
C ASP A 91 -23.81 -6.55 -8.29
N ILE A 92 -23.57 -5.78 -9.36
CA ILE A 92 -23.63 -6.30 -10.74
C ILE A 92 -22.57 -7.39 -10.95
N ILE A 93 -21.35 -7.16 -10.48
CA ILE A 93 -20.23 -8.10 -10.64
C ILE A 93 -20.54 -9.41 -9.91
N LEU A 94 -21.07 -9.33 -8.69
CA LEU A 94 -21.51 -10.50 -7.90
C LEU A 94 -22.61 -11.26 -8.66
N ALA A 95 -23.67 -10.57 -9.09
CA ALA A 95 -24.79 -11.19 -9.81
C ALA A 95 -24.33 -11.91 -11.09
N ILE A 96 -23.45 -11.29 -11.88
CA ILE A 96 -22.86 -11.91 -13.07
C ILE A 96 -22.02 -13.14 -12.69
N GLY A 97 -21.21 -13.06 -11.64
CA GLY A 97 -20.37 -14.17 -11.17
C GLY A 97 -21.19 -15.40 -10.78
N TYR A 98 -22.38 -15.21 -10.22
CA TYR A 98 -23.30 -16.30 -9.92
C TYR A 98 -24.04 -16.84 -11.16
N ARG A 99 -24.36 -15.98 -12.12
CA ARG A 99 -25.11 -16.33 -13.35
C ARG A 99 -24.24 -16.92 -14.46
N THR A 100 -22.94 -16.72 -14.42
CA THR A 100 -22.02 -17.10 -15.50
C THR A 100 -21.49 -18.53 -15.34
N ASN A 101 -21.43 -19.27 -16.45
CA ASN A 101 -20.83 -20.61 -16.49
C ASN A 101 -19.44 -20.60 -17.13
N SER A 102 -18.39 -20.22 -16.38
CA SER A 102 -16.98 -20.36 -16.76
C SER A 102 -16.17 -20.96 -15.60
N LYS A 103 -14.96 -21.45 -15.90
CA LYS A 103 -14.02 -21.91 -14.87
C LYS A 103 -13.76 -20.82 -13.84
N LYS A 104 -13.53 -19.58 -14.29
CA LYS A 104 -13.35 -18.40 -13.44
C LYS A 104 -14.58 -18.09 -12.59
N ALA A 105 -15.79 -18.19 -13.15
CA ALA A 105 -17.02 -18.01 -12.37
C ALA A 105 -17.24 -19.12 -11.33
N ILE A 106 -16.83 -20.36 -11.62
CA ILE A 106 -16.86 -21.47 -10.65
C ILE A 106 -15.88 -21.22 -9.51
N GLU A 107 -14.64 -20.82 -9.81
CA GLU A 107 -13.63 -20.43 -8.80
C GLU A 107 -14.15 -19.27 -7.95
N PHE A 108 -14.74 -18.26 -8.59
CA PHE A 108 -15.42 -17.14 -7.94
C PHE A 108 -16.48 -17.57 -6.93
N ARG A 109 -17.40 -18.45 -7.33
CA ARG A 109 -18.44 -18.96 -6.43
C ARG A 109 -17.88 -19.78 -5.29
N LYS A 110 -16.86 -20.60 -5.53
CA LYS A 110 -16.18 -21.38 -4.47
C LYS A 110 -15.56 -20.45 -3.42
N TRP A 111 -14.86 -19.42 -3.87
CA TRP A 111 -14.30 -18.40 -2.99
C TRP A 111 -15.38 -17.64 -2.21
N ALA A 112 -16.41 -17.12 -2.88
CA ALA A 112 -17.49 -16.37 -2.21
C ALA A 112 -18.21 -17.22 -1.17
N THR A 113 -18.44 -18.51 -1.49
CA THR A 113 -19.03 -19.47 -0.56
C THR A 113 -18.11 -19.74 0.63
N LYS A 114 -16.79 -19.82 0.42
CA LYS A 114 -15.81 -19.99 1.51
C LYS A 114 -15.86 -18.79 2.46
N VAL A 115 -15.81 -17.56 1.92
CA VAL A 115 -15.89 -16.32 2.71
C VAL A 115 -17.20 -16.27 3.51
N LEU A 116 -18.33 -16.57 2.88
CA LEU A 116 -19.62 -16.59 3.56
C LEU A 116 -19.66 -17.65 4.67
N LYS A 117 -19.11 -18.85 4.43
CA LYS A 117 -19.03 -19.90 5.45
C LYS A 117 -18.17 -19.48 6.64
N GLU A 118 -16.99 -18.90 6.37
CA GLU A 118 -16.11 -18.38 7.42
C GLU A 118 -16.82 -17.31 8.26
N TYR A 119 -17.55 -16.40 7.59
CA TYR A 119 -18.34 -15.38 8.28
C TYR A 119 -19.45 -16.00 9.13
N ILE A 120 -20.21 -16.97 8.62
CA ILE A 120 -21.28 -17.64 9.36
C ILE A 120 -20.72 -18.39 10.59
N VAL A 121 -19.54 -19.02 10.47
CA VAL A 121 -18.95 -19.82 11.54
C VAL A 121 -18.25 -18.94 12.59
N ASN A 122 -17.50 -17.92 12.16
CA ASN A 122 -16.63 -17.13 13.04
C ASN A 122 -17.21 -15.75 13.41
N GLY A 123 -18.29 -15.31 12.74
CA GLY A 123 -18.85 -13.96 12.85
C GLY A 123 -18.06 -12.89 12.08
N TYR A 124 -16.98 -13.28 11.39
CA TYR A 124 -16.14 -12.38 10.60
C TYR A 124 -15.44 -13.14 9.46
N ALA A 125 -14.98 -12.40 8.44
CA ALA A 125 -14.09 -12.92 7.40
C ALA A 125 -12.78 -12.13 7.41
N ILE A 126 -11.64 -12.83 7.40
CA ILE A 126 -10.30 -12.22 7.39
C ILE A 126 -9.56 -12.64 6.12
N ASN A 127 -9.01 -11.65 5.41
CA ASN A 127 -8.05 -11.89 4.35
C ASN A 127 -6.62 -11.81 4.92
N SER A 128 -6.12 -12.95 5.42
CA SER A 128 -4.82 -13.04 6.09
C SER A 128 -3.65 -12.78 5.13
N GLU A 129 -3.77 -13.20 3.87
CA GLU A 129 -2.73 -12.99 2.85
C GLU A 129 -2.54 -11.50 2.59
N LYS A 130 -3.63 -10.77 2.34
CA LYS A 130 -3.59 -9.30 2.15
C LYS A 130 -2.98 -8.58 3.36
N ILE A 131 -3.40 -8.92 4.58
CA ILE A 131 -2.83 -8.31 5.80
C ILE A 131 -1.31 -8.56 5.88
N THR A 132 -0.87 -9.76 5.49
CA THR A 132 0.55 -10.11 5.51
C THR A 132 1.33 -9.31 4.47
N ILE A 133 0.80 -9.19 3.25
CA ILE A 133 1.39 -8.39 2.17
C ILE A 133 1.47 -6.91 2.56
N ASP A 134 0.39 -6.34 3.10
CA ASP A 134 0.35 -4.94 3.53
C ASP A 134 1.38 -4.66 4.64
N ARG A 135 1.52 -5.59 5.59
CA ARG A 135 2.57 -5.53 6.63
C ARG A 135 3.97 -5.61 6.03
N PHE A 136 4.19 -6.51 5.07
CA PHE A 136 5.47 -6.65 4.40
C PHE A 136 5.86 -5.37 3.64
N LEU A 137 4.92 -4.76 2.93
CA LEU A 137 5.13 -3.50 2.22
C LEU A 137 5.51 -2.35 3.18
N HIS A 138 4.85 -2.27 4.34
CA HIS A 138 5.22 -1.29 5.38
C HIS A 138 6.64 -1.52 5.89
N LEU A 139 7.02 -2.78 6.16
CA LEU A 139 8.37 -3.11 6.59
C LEU A 139 9.43 -2.76 5.55
N GLU A 140 9.15 -2.98 4.27
CA GLU A 140 10.05 -2.59 3.18
C GLU A 140 10.24 -1.06 3.14
N ASN A 141 9.17 -0.29 3.30
CA ASN A 141 9.23 1.16 3.37
C ASN A 141 10.02 1.65 4.60
N ASP A 142 9.79 1.05 5.76
CA ASP A 142 10.53 1.37 6.98
C ASP A 142 12.03 1.05 6.83
N MET A 143 12.36 -0.09 6.21
CA MET A 143 13.74 -0.46 5.90
C MET A 143 14.38 0.54 4.95
N ASN A 144 13.66 0.98 3.91
CA ASN A 144 14.15 1.98 2.97
C ASN A 144 14.41 3.32 3.67
N ASN A 145 13.51 3.75 4.57
CA ASN A 145 13.68 4.94 5.38
C ASN A 145 14.90 4.82 6.32
N LEU A 146 15.08 3.68 6.97
CA LEU A 146 16.25 3.41 7.81
C LEU A 146 17.55 3.44 7.00
N LYS A 147 17.56 2.82 5.83
CA LYS A 147 18.71 2.84 4.91
C LYS A 147 19.08 4.26 4.51
N GLN A 148 18.09 5.11 4.21
CA GLN A 148 18.33 6.53 3.93
C GLN A 148 18.92 7.26 5.15
N LYS A 149 18.39 7.04 6.35
CA LYS A 149 18.95 7.64 7.59
C LYS A 149 20.39 7.20 7.84
N VAL A 150 20.69 5.91 7.67
CA VAL A 150 22.06 5.37 7.81
C VAL A 150 22.98 5.98 6.77
N ASN A 151 22.56 6.09 5.51
CA ASN A 151 23.35 6.75 4.47
C ASN A 151 23.61 8.22 4.80
N ASN A 152 22.62 8.94 5.33
CA ASN A 152 22.81 10.33 5.76
C ASN A 152 23.82 10.44 6.90
N ILE A 153 23.77 9.53 7.88
CA ILE A 153 24.76 9.46 8.97
C ILE A 153 26.16 9.19 8.40
N ASN A 154 26.29 8.20 7.50
CA ASN A 154 27.57 7.90 6.86
C ASN A 154 28.13 9.11 6.12
N ASN A 155 27.29 9.81 5.34
CA ASN A 155 27.70 11.04 4.65
C ASN A 155 28.15 12.15 5.63
N LEU A 156 27.52 12.27 6.80
CA LEU A 156 27.91 13.24 7.84
C LEU A 156 29.26 12.86 8.48
N ILE A 157 29.51 11.57 8.69
CA ILE A 157 30.78 11.05 9.19
C ILE A 157 31.89 11.27 8.14
N ASP A 158 31.63 10.88 6.88
CA ASP A 158 32.59 10.99 5.77
C ASP A 158 32.94 12.44 5.43
N SER A 159 31.99 13.37 5.63
CA SER A 159 32.22 14.80 5.41
C SER A 159 32.96 15.49 6.57
N ASN A 160 33.35 14.77 7.63
CA ASN A 160 33.97 15.31 8.84
C ASN A 160 33.19 16.50 9.47
N LYS A 161 31.92 16.67 9.10
CA LYS A 161 31.05 17.75 9.54
C LYS A 161 30.12 17.23 10.62
N LEU A 162 30.71 16.57 11.60
CA LEU A 162 30.09 16.48 12.92
C LEU A 162 30.15 17.90 13.48
N GLU A 163 29.02 18.57 13.65
CA GLU A 163 28.94 19.63 14.66
C GLU A 163 29.09 18.95 16.02
N ILE A 164 30.33 18.59 16.36
CA ILE A 164 30.67 18.08 17.67
C ILE A 164 30.49 19.29 18.59
N LYS A 165 29.42 19.30 19.40
CA LYS A 165 29.24 20.28 20.50
C LYS A 165 30.36 20.20 21.55
N GLN A 166 31.29 19.26 21.41
CA GLN A 166 32.38 18.95 22.32
C GLN A 166 33.72 19.03 21.57
N GLY A 167 34.61 19.91 22.04
CA GLY A 167 35.91 20.14 21.42
C GLY A 167 36.91 19.01 21.68
N ILE A 168 37.88 18.86 20.78
CA ILE A 168 39.04 17.98 20.94
C ILE A 168 40.13 18.80 21.64
N PHE A 169 40.56 18.44 22.86
CA PHE A 169 41.61 19.21 23.55
C PHE A 169 43.03 18.68 23.28
N TYR A 170 43.30 17.36 23.27
CA TYR A 170 44.56 16.76 22.76
C TYR A 170 44.44 15.23 22.57
N ASN A 171 45.19 14.66 21.62
CA ASN A 171 45.36 13.21 21.34
C ASN A 171 44.10 12.38 21.05
N GLY A 172 43.19 12.86 20.19
CA GLY A 172 42.19 12.01 19.54
C GLY A 172 41.16 11.34 20.47
N GLN A 173 41.08 11.77 21.73
CA GLN A 173 40.03 11.35 22.65
C GLN A 173 38.81 12.27 22.49
N ILE A 174 37.62 11.67 22.49
CA ILE A 174 36.33 12.37 22.47
C ILE A 174 36.02 12.74 23.94
N TYR A 175 35.80 14.03 24.24
CA TYR A 175 35.69 14.52 25.63
C TYR A 175 34.35 15.15 25.95
N ASP A 176 33.77 14.79 27.10
CA ASP A 176 32.74 15.60 27.75
C ASP A 176 33.41 16.53 28.78
N ALA A 177 33.49 17.82 28.45
CA ALA A 177 34.11 18.84 29.31
C ALA A 177 33.45 18.91 30.70
N TYR A 178 32.17 18.59 30.82
CA TYR A 178 31.47 18.57 32.09
C TYR A 178 31.92 17.41 32.98
N ALA A 179 32.01 16.21 32.42
CA ALA A 179 32.46 15.03 33.17
C ALA A 179 33.90 15.19 33.67
N PHE A 180 34.81 15.67 32.82
CA PHE A 180 36.20 15.90 33.19
C PHE A 180 36.35 16.97 34.27
N THR A 181 35.70 18.12 34.11
CA THR A 181 35.78 19.19 35.12
C THR A 181 35.19 18.72 36.44
N ASN A 182 34.09 17.98 36.43
CA ASN A 182 33.48 17.42 37.64
C ASN A 182 34.41 16.43 38.36
N ASP A 183 35.08 15.53 37.62
CA ASP A 183 36.02 14.58 38.22
C ASP A 183 37.31 15.25 38.70
N LEU A 184 37.79 16.26 37.98
CA LEU A 184 38.92 17.09 38.41
C LEU A 184 38.59 17.85 39.69
N LEU A 185 37.40 18.45 39.78
CA LEU A 185 36.90 19.12 40.99
C LEU A 185 36.82 18.14 42.16
N LYS A 186 36.26 16.94 41.95
CA LYS A 186 36.18 15.90 42.99
C LYS A 186 37.56 15.40 43.44
N SER A 187 38.57 15.46 42.58
CA SER A 187 39.93 15.01 42.92
C SER A 187 40.67 15.97 43.85
N ALA A 188 40.20 17.22 43.98
CA ALA A 188 40.84 18.23 44.81
C ALA A 188 40.61 17.94 46.30
N LYS A 189 41.71 17.85 47.06
CA LYS A 189 41.67 17.52 48.50
C LYS A 189 41.71 18.75 49.41
N LYS A 190 41.97 19.94 48.86
CA LYS A 190 42.20 21.14 49.67
C LYS A 190 41.47 22.35 49.13
N ASP A 191 41.93 22.92 48.01
CA ASP A 191 41.32 24.09 47.40
C ASP A 191 41.32 23.96 45.88
N ILE A 192 40.35 24.60 45.22
CA ILE A 192 40.26 24.73 43.77
C ILE A 192 40.38 26.21 43.42
N VAL A 193 41.33 26.54 42.56
CA VAL A 193 41.55 27.91 42.07
C VAL A 193 41.16 27.95 40.60
N LEU A 194 40.11 28.70 40.28
CA LEU A 194 39.69 28.97 38.91
C LEU A 194 40.46 30.19 38.40
N VAL A 195 41.27 30.00 37.36
CA VAL A 195 41.91 31.10 36.64
C VAL A 195 41.20 31.23 35.30
N ASP A 196 40.40 32.27 35.17
CA ASP A 196 39.77 32.65 33.90
C ASP A 196 40.64 33.69 33.19
N ASN A 197 40.67 33.65 31.86
CA ASN A 197 41.48 34.56 31.04
C ASN A 197 40.61 35.52 30.20
N TYR A 198 39.39 35.82 30.67
CA TYR A 198 38.54 36.84 30.06
C TYR A 198 38.97 38.26 30.47
N ILE A 199 39.47 39.01 29.48
CA ILE A 199 39.32 40.48 29.36
C ILE A 199 38.16 40.72 28.40
#